data_AF-A0AAE3DCJ1-F1
#
_entry.id   AF-A0AAE3DCJ1-F1
#
_cell.length_a   1.000
_cell.length_b   1.000
_cell.length_c   1.000
_cell.angle_alpha   90.00
_cell.angle_beta   90.00
_cell.angle_gamma   90.00
#
_symmetry.space_group_name_H-M   'P 1'
#
loop_
_entity.id
_entity.type
_entity.pdbx_description
1 polymer ?
#
loop_
_entity_poly.entity_id
_entity_poly.type
_entity_poly.pdbx_seq_one_letter_code
_entity_poly.pdbx_strand_id
1 'polypeptide(L)'
;MIKCQNCGADIEELVPRCPYCGAMNEPGAEHKYMQDLYKLKDDLEDLGDMPQEEISDEVKIHAKFTGKAFGLIVLIVLLLVGIFLFLRFSGDLIWKAHEVITHTRSADAREQMQWERKHFPQLDAWYEEENYEAIQNFFNETDEAADGIQYNYSNWEHWGLMAFYDPWRECMDLWNRVKNGGETYSYEFQSALYDALTMSYDRALFPLKDEKDCEQADAWIADADAFVKEVYDMDEQEIQDLKAKAEKDGFLNYKVIYQYVEENKSEM
;
A
#
# COMPACT_ATOMS: atom_id res chain seq x y z
N MET A 1 66.16 51.40 8.30
CA MET A 1 66.22 50.27 9.25
C MET A 1 65.84 50.81 10.61
N ILE A 2 64.90 50.16 11.30
CA ILE A 2 64.41 50.54 12.63
C ILE A 2 64.52 49.34 13.58
N LYS A 3 64.57 49.57 14.88
CA LYS A 3 64.54 48.48 15.86
C LYS A 3 63.12 48.06 16.17
N CYS A 4 62.86 46.75 16.15
CA CYS A 4 61.60 46.20 16.63
C CYS A 4 61.47 46.52 18.13
N GLN A 5 60.40 47.24 18.49
CA GLN A 5 60.13 47.63 19.88
C GLN A 5 59.93 46.42 20.80
N ASN A 6 59.57 45.26 20.25
CA ASN A 6 59.29 44.06 21.04
C ASN A 6 60.52 43.17 21.27
N CYS A 7 61.31 42.87 20.22
CA CYS A 7 62.46 41.96 20.33
C CYS A 7 63.83 42.62 20.13
N GLY A 8 63.87 43.92 19.84
CA GLY A 8 65.10 44.68 19.66
C GLY A 8 65.87 44.41 18.36
N ALA A 9 65.39 43.50 17.50
CA ALA A 9 66.02 43.18 16.22
C ALA A 9 65.92 44.36 15.23
N ASP A 10 66.95 44.57 14.42
CA ASP A 10 66.93 45.54 13.34
C ASP A 10 66.06 45.01 12.19
N ILE A 11 65.01 45.77 11.84
CA ILE A 11 64.06 45.46 10.77
C ILE A 11 64.01 46.60 9.75
N GLU A 12 63.57 46.29 8.54
CA GLU A 12 63.27 47.32 7.55
C GLU A 12 62.09 48.20 8.01
N GLU A 13 62.06 49.46 7.62
CA GLU A 13 61.08 50.42 8.14
C GLU A 13 59.67 50.15 7.62
N LEU A 14 59.55 49.64 6.39
CA LEU A 14 58.28 49.41 5.71
C LEU A 14 57.75 47.97 5.83
N VAL A 15 58.45 47.07 6.55
CA VAL A 15 57.89 45.74 6.78
C VAL A 15 56.74 45.82 7.79
N PRO A 16 55.51 45.33 7.49
CA PRO A 16 54.35 45.50 8.38
C PRO A 16 54.44 44.78 9.72
N ARG A 17 55.25 43.71 9.78
CA ARG A 17 55.50 42.95 11.00
C ARG A 17 56.97 42.58 11.06
N CYS A 18 57.50 42.53 12.27
CA CYS A 18 58.83 42.01 12.53
C CYS A 18 58.90 40.55 12.08
N PRO A 19 59.83 40.18 11.17
CA PRO A 19 59.93 38.80 10.68
C PRO A 19 60.41 37.82 11.76
N TYR A 20 61.06 38.32 12.82
CA TYR A 20 61.63 37.49 13.87
C TYR A 20 60.64 37.16 14.99
N CYS A 21 59.78 38.11 15.39
CA CYS A 21 58.85 37.91 16.50
C CYS A 21 57.37 38.11 16.14
N GLY A 22 57.07 38.53 14.90
CA GLY A 22 55.70 38.76 14.43
C GLY A 22 55.03 40.02 14.97
N ALA A 23 55.68 40.79 15.85
CA ALA A 23 55.14 42.04 16.38
C ALA A 23 54.87 43.04 15.25
N MET A 24 53.74 43.74 15.34
CA MET A 24 53.34 44.74 14.36
C MET A 24 54.33 45.90 14.36
N ASN A 25 54.73 46.32 13.16
CA ASN A 25 55.49 47.53 12.95
C ASN A 25 54.55 48.57 12.34
N GLU A 26 54.10 49.52 13.16
CA GLU A 26 53.02 50.45 12.82
C GLU A 26 53.28 51.23 11.50
N PRO A 27 54.46 51.83 11.28
CA PRO A 27 54.76 52.53 10.01
C PRO A 27 54.65 51.63 8.77
N GLY A 28 55.16 50.39 8.85
CA GLY A 28 55.07 49.44 7.74
C GLY A 28 53.64 48.93 7.53
N ALA A 29 52.86 48.79 8.59
CA ALA A 29 51.47 48.37 8.53
C ALA A 29 50.58 49.46 7.90
N GLU A 30 50.78 50.72 8.28
CA GLU A 30 50.10 51.86 7.69
C GLU A 30 50.45 52.01 6.20
N HIS A 31 51.73 51.90 5.84
CA HIS A 31 52.15 51.97 4.43
C HIS A 31 51.49 50.89 3.57
N LYS A 32 51.47 49.64 4.06
CA LYS A 32 50.79 48.54 3.36
C LYS A 32 49.28 48.78 3.25
N TYR A 33 48.64 49.23 4.33
CA TYR A 33 47.21 49.53 4.31
C TYR A 33 46.86 50.58 3.26
N MET A 34 47.63 51.66 3.16
CA MET A 34 47.44 52.70 2.15
C MET A 34 47.68 52.16 0.72
N GLN A 35 48.68 51.30 0.53
CA GLN A 35 48.93 50.68 -0.77
C GLN A 35 47.78 49.77 -1.22
N ASP A 36 47.23 48.98 -0.30
CA ASP A 36 46.10 48.09 -0.58
C ASP A 36 44.82 48.90 -0.90
N LEU A 37 44.63 50.06 -0.26
CA LEU A 37 43.54 50.99 -0.60
C LEU A 37 43.67 51.60 -2.01
N TYR A 38 44.89 51.94 -2.44
CA TYR A 38 45.10 52.45 -3.81
C TYR A 38 44.82 51.38 -4.86
N LYS A 39 45.22 50.12 -4.62
CA LYS A 39 44.89 49.01 -5.53
C LYS A 39 43.38 48.79 -5.65
N LEU A 40 42.65 48.84 -4.53
CA LEU A 40 41.19 48.75 -4.55
C LEU A 40 40.55 49.90 -5.34
N LYS A 41 41.11 51.11 -5.29
CA LYS A 41 40.65 52.25 -6.09
C LYS A 41 40.87 52.00 -7.59
N ASP A 42 42.04 51.49 -7.96
CA ASP A 42 42.38 51.19 -9.35
C ASP A 42 41.50 50.05 -9.91
N ASP A 43 41.29 48.99 -9.13
CA ASP A 43 40.40 47.86 -9.48
C ASP A 43 38.93 48.31 -9.66
N LEU A 44 38.50 49.36 -8.93
CA LEU A 44 37.16 49.94 -9.05
C LEU A 44 37.03 50.90 -10.24
N GLU A 45 38.11 51.57 -10.65
CA GLU A 45 38.13 52.38 -11.88
C GLU A 45 38.06 51.49 -13.14
N ASP A 46 38.69 50.32 -13.15
CA ASP A 46 38.62 49.34 -14.25
C ASP A 46 37.22 48.69 -14.41
N LEU A 47 36.40 48.68 -13.36
CA LEU A 47 35.01 48.20 -13.40
C LEU A 47 34.01 49.23 -13.98
N GLY A 48 34.42 50.48 -14.15
CA GLY A 48 33.59 51.57 -14.67
C GLY A 48 33.35 51.55 -16.19
N ASP A 49 34.22 50.87 -16.95
CA ASP A 49 34.26 50.93 -18.42
C ASP A 49 33.87 49.60 -19.12
N MET A 50 32.86 48.88 -18.61
CA MET A 50 32.23 47.78 -19.35
C MET A 50 30.99 48.27 -20.15
N PRO A 51 31.01 48.24 -21.50
CA PRO A 51 29.87 48.68 -22.31
C PRO A 51 28.66 47.72 -22.16
N GLN A 52 27.50 48.27 -21.81
CA GLN A 52 26.23 47.56 -21.52
C GLN A 52 25.53 46.89 -22.72
N GLU A 53 26.13 46.85 -23.92
CA GLU A 53 25.41 46.43 -25.13
C GLU A 53 25.46 44.91 -25.39
N GLU A 54 26.37 44.17 -24.75
CA GLU A 54 26.62 42.74 -25.04
C GLU A 54 25.97 41.76 -24.03
N ILE A 55 25.02 42.21 -23.20
CA ILE A 55 24.30 41.36 -22.23
C ILE A 55 22.83 41.11 -22.64
N SER A 56 22.35 41.78 -23.69
CA SER A 56 20.90 41.81 -23.97
C SER A 56 20.37 40.69 -24.90
N ASP A 57 21.24 39.97 -25.60
CA ASP A 57 20.83 38.93 -26.55
C ASP A 57 20.97 37.48 -26.04
N GLU A 58 21.92 37.17 -25.15
CA GLU A 58 22.00 35.83 -24.54
C GLU A 58 20.93 35.59 -23.47
N VAL A 59 20.49 36.62 -22.75
CA VAL A 59 19.46 36.49 -21.69
C VAL A 59 18.07 36.21 -22.26
N LYS A 60 17.76 36.65 -23.49
CA LYS A 60 16.46 36.41 -24.14
C LYS A 60 16.26 34.96 -24.60
N ILE A 61 17.34 34.23 -24.90
CA ILE A 61 17.27 32.85 -25.37
C ILE A 61 17.04 31.88 -24.18
N HIS A 62 17.67 32.13 -23.03
CA HIS A 62 17.50 31.31 -21.83
C HIS A 62 16.19 31.56 -21.05
N ALA A 63 15.58 32.75 -21.17
CA ALA A 63 14.30 33.04 -20.52
C ALA A 63 13.09 32.31 -21.15
N LYS A 64 13.08 32.10 -22.47
CA LYS A 64 11.96 31.44 -23.19
C LYS A 64 11.98 29.91 -23.09
N PHE A 65 13.14 29.30 -22.86
CA PHE A 65 13.28 27.85 -22.74
C PHE A 65 12.97 27.34 -21.33
N THR A 66 13.31 28.14 -20.30
CA THR A 66 13.14 27.76 -18.89
C THR A 66 11.67 27.74 -18.45
N GLY A 67 10.83 28.66 -18.94
CA GLY A 67 9.42 28.72 -18.57
C GLY A 67 8.54 27.60 -19.16
N LYS A 68 8.80 27.17 -20.41
CA LYS A 68 8.01 26.10 -21.07
C LYS A 68 8.34 24.72 -20.53
N ALA A 69 9.62 24.44 -20.25
CA ALA A 69 10.04 23.18 -19.64
C ALA A 69 9.57 23.06 -18.19
N PHE A 70 9.66 24.13 -17.38
CA PHE A 70 9.10 24.14 -16.03
C PHE A 70 7.57 23.97 -16.02
N GLY A 71 6.85 24.65 -16.92
CA GLY A 71 5.41 24.50 -17.04
C GLY A 71 4.99 23.07 -17.38
N LEU A 72 5.73 22.40 -18.26
CA LEU A 72 5.46 21.01 -18.66
C LEU A 72 5.77 20.03 -17.51
N ILE A 73 6.86 20.23 -16.77
CA ILE A 73 7.20 19.44 -15.59
C ILE A 73 6.15 19.61 -14.49
N VAL A 74 5.72 20.85 -14.20
CA VAL A 74 4.67 21.12 -13.20
C VAL A 74 3.35 20.46 -13.63
N LEU A 75 3.00 20.50 -14.91
CA LEU A 75 1.78 19.88 -15.43
C LEU A 75 1.83 18.34 -15.37
N ILE A 76 3.00 17.73 -15.63
CA ILE A 76 3.22 16.29 -15.44
C ILE A 76 3.12 15.92 -13.95
N VAL A 77 3.73 16.70 -13.05
CA VAL A 77 3.64 16.47 -11.60
C VAL A 77 2.20 16.59 -11.12
N LEU A 78 1.43 17.59 -11.58
CA LEU A 78 0.01 17.72 -11.25
C LEU A 78 -0.83 16.55 -11.79
N LEU A 79 -0.53 16.06 -12.99
CA LEU A 79 -1.18 14.87 -13.54
C LEU A 79 -0.85 13.61 -12.73
N LEU A 80 0.41 13.42 -12.32
CA LEU A 80 0.82 12.30 -11.49
C LEU A 80 0.19 12.38 -10.09
N VAL A 81 0.11 13.56 -9.48
CA VAL A 81 -0.60 13.77 -8.22
C VAL A 81 -2.09 13.51 -8.40
N GLY A 82 -2.70 13.97 -9.50
CA GLY A 82 -4.09 13.69 -9.84
C GLY A 82 -4.37 12.20 -10.02
N ILE A 83 -3.51 11.48 -10.74
CA ILE A 83 -3.60 10.01 -10.90
C ILE A 83 -3.40 9.32 -9.57
N PHE A 84 -2.42 9.74 -8.75
CA PHE A 84 -2.18 9.18 -7.43
C PHE A 84 -3.37 9.38 -6.50
N LEU A 85 -3.94 10.59 -6.45
CA LEU A 85 -5.15 10.88 -5.68
C LEU A 85 -6.34 10.09 -6.22
N PHE A 86 -6.50 9.99 -7.54
CA PHE A 86 -7.54 9.18 -8.15
C PHE A 86 -7.39 7.71 -7.78
N LEU A 87 -6.20 7.11 -7.88
CA LEU A 87 -5.96 5.73 -7.48
C LEU A 87 -6.12 5.52 -5.97
N ARG A 88 -5.77 6.52 -5.15
CA ARG A 88 -5.91 6.48 -3.69
C ARG A 88 -7.36 6.55 -3.23
N PHE A 89 -8.18 7.39 -3.88
CA PHE A 89 -9.55 7.73 -3.48
C PHE A 89 -10.61 7.12 -4.39
N SER A 90 -10.24 6.42 -5.48
CA SER A 90 -11.19 5.73 -6.36
C SER A 90 -12.00 4.69 -5.60
N GLY A 91 -11.38 3.98 -4.64
CA GLY A 91 -12.07 3.05 -3.76
C GLY A 91 -13.19 3.73 -2.95
N ASP A 92 -12.89 4.86 -2.30
CA ASP A 92 -13.89 5.64 -1.56
C ASP A 92 -15.01 6.18 -2.46
N LEU A 93 -14.66 6.56 -3.70
CA LEU A 93 -15.62 7.05 -4.68
C LEU A 93 -16.55 5.93 -5.17
N ILE A 94 -16.00 4.73 -5.40
CA ILE A 94 -16.74 3.53 -5.77
C ILE A 94 -17.65 3.11 -4.62
N TRP A 95 -17.17 3.11 -3.38
CA TRP A 95 -17.96 2.82 -2.18
C TRP A 95 -19.13 3.80 -2.01
N LYS A 96 -18.88 5.11 -2.13
CA LYS A 96 -19.94 6.12 -2.08
C LYS A 96 -20.92 6.02 -3.25
N ALA A 97 -20.43 5.68 -4.44
CA ALA A 97 -21.29 5.44 -5.59
C ALA A 97 -22.17 4.21 -5.35
N HIS A 98 -21.61 3.14 -4.78
CA HIS A 98 -22.35 1.95 -4.39
C HIS A 98 -23.46 2.29 -3.40
N GLU A 99 -23.14 2.94 -2.27
CA GLU A 99 -24.12 3.43 -1.28
C GLU A 99 -25.27 4.24 -1.92
N VAL A 100 -24.94 5.16 -2.84
CA VAL A 100 -25.95 5.96 -3.55
C VAL A 100 -26.81 5.12 -4.50
N ILE A 101 -26.22 4.14 -5.19
CA ILE A 101 -26.90 3.25 -6.14
C ILE A 101 -27.80 2.24 -5.42
N THR A 102 -27.32 1.68 -4.30
CA THR A 102 -28.04 0.68 -3.51
C THR A 102 -29.01 1.30 -2.50
N HIS A 103 -29.04 2.63 -2.39
CA HIS A 103 -29.78 3.35 -1.35
C HIS A 103 -29.42 2.88 0.07
N THR A 104 -28.17 2.44 0.26
CA THR A 104 -27.64 2.02 1.56
C THR A 104 -26.62 3.03 2.08
N ARG A 105 -26.36 3.01 3.38
CA ARG A 105 -25.23 3.73 3.99
C ARG A 105 -24.55 2.85 5.02
N SER A 106 -23.27 3.08 5.25
CA SER A 106 -22.58 2.47 6.38
C SER A 106 -23.17 2.94 7.71
N ALA A 107 -23.30 2.03 8.68
CA ALA A 107 -23.66 2.36 10.05
C ALA A 107 -22.64 3.33 10.66
N ASP A 108 -23.11 4.35 11.39
CA ASP A 108 -22.19 5.16 12.17
C ASP A 108 -21.66 4.39 13.39
N ALA A 109 -20.61 4.89 14.04
CA ALA A 109 -19.98 4.18 15.16
C ALA A 109 -20.96 3.86 16.31
N ARG A 110 -21.95 4.73 16.57
CA ARG A 110 -22.95 4.50 17.62
C ARG A 110 -23.96 3.45 17.20
N GLU A 111 -24.45 3.51 15.97
CA GLU A 111 -25.37 2.51 15.41
C GLU A 111 -24.72 1.13 15.38
N GLN A 112 -23.48 1.07 14.90
CA GLN A 112 -22.66 -0.14 14.90
C GLN A 112 -22.53 -0.72 16.32
N MET A 113 -22.10 0.08 17.30
CA MET A 113 -21.98 -0.39 18.70
C MET A 113 -23.32 -0.86 19.29
N GLN A 114 -24.45 -0.24 18.92
CA GLN A 114 -25.76 -0.65 19.40
C GLN A 114 -26.23 -1.95 18.75
N TRP A 115 -25.95 -2.11 17.47
CA TRP A 115 -26.22 -3.31 16.70
C TRP A 115 -25.40 -4.49 17.23
N GLU A 116 -24.10 -4.33 17.44
CA GLU A 116 -23.21 -5.35 18.02
C GLU A 116 -23.73 -5.83 19.38
N ARG A 117 -24.05 -4.90 20.29
CA ARG A 117 -24.59 -5.26 21.63
C ARG A 117 -25.89 -6.05 21.58
N LYS A 118 -26.70 -5.83 20.54
CA LYS A 118 -27.97 -6.51 20.35
C LYS A 118 -27.80 -7.88 19.72
N HIS A 119 -26.87 -8.03 18.77
CA HIS A 119 -26.78 -9.19 17.90
C HIS A 119 -25.65 -10.16 18.27
N PHE A 120 -24.50 -9.69 18.77
CA PHE A 120 -23.39 -10.58 19.14
C PHE A 120 -23.74 -11.63 20.20
N PRO A 121 -24.55 -11.34 21.24
CA PRO A 121 -24.96 -12.38 22.19
C PRO A 121 -25.73 -13.54 21.54
N GLN A 122 -26.44 -13.28 20.43
CA GLN A 122 -27.14 -14.33 19.69
C GLN A 122 -26.17 -15.13 18.82
N LEU A 123 -25.17 -14.48 18.22
CA LEU A 123 -24.09 -15.15 17.50
C LEU A 123 -23.28 -16.06 18.42
N ASP A 124 -22.95 -15.57 19.62
CA ASP A 124 -22.25 -16.35 20.65
C ASP A 124 -23.07 -17.58 21.06
N ALA A 125 -24.39 -17.41 21.24
CA ALA A 125 -25.28 -18.54 21.55
C ALA A 125 -25.29 -19.59 20.44
N TRP A 126 -25.40 -19.18 19.17
CA TRP A 126 -25.34 -20.12 18.04
C TRP A 126 -23.98 -20.78 17.90
N TYR A 127 -22.88 -20.07 18.19
CA TYR A 127 -21.54 -20.62 18.18
C TYR A 127 -21.34 -21.71 19.26
N GLU A 128 -21.86 -21.49 20.47
CA GLU A 128 -21.84 -22.49 21.53
C GLU A 128 -22.73 -23.71 21.22
N GLU A 129 -23.77 -23.52 20.42
CA GLU A 129 -24.63 -24.59 19.90
C GLU A 129 -24.07 -25.26 18.64
N GLU A 130 -22.90 -24.82 18.13
CA GLU A 130 -22.31 -25.25 16.85
C GLU A 130 -23.27 -25.05 15.65
N ASN A 131 -24.19 -24.08 15.77
CA ASN A 131 -25.18 -23.74 14.74
C ASN A 131 -24.62 -22.68 13.78
N TYR A 132 -23.60 -23.07 13.02
CA TYR A 132 -22.93 -22.21 12.04
C TYR A 132 -23.85 -21.81 10.88
N GLU A 133 -24.87 -22.62 10.57
CA GLU A 133 -25.86 -22.30 9.54
C GLU A 133 -26.67 -21.05 9.91
N ALA A 134 -27.13 -20.96 11.18
CA ALA A 134 -27.83 -19.78 11.66
C ALA A 134 -26.96 -18.52 11.62
N ILE A 135 -25.66 -18.65 11.94
CA ILE A 135 -24.70 -17.55 11.86
C ILE A 135 -24.52 -17.09 10.41
N GLN A 136 -24.34 -18.03 9.47
CA GLN A 136 -24.17 -17.70 8.05
C GLN A 136 -25.42 -17.04 7.45
N ASN A 137 -26.61 -17.57 7.78
CA ASN A 137 -27.87 -16.96 7.35
C ASN A 137 -28.02 -15.54 7.89
N PHE A 138 -27.64 -15.31 9.14
CA PHE A 138 -27.64 -13.96 9.71
C PHE A 138 -26.68 -13.00 8.99
N PHE A 139 -25.49 -13.46 8.57
CA PHE A 139 -24.57 -12.64 7.77
C PHE A 139 -25.18 -12.28 6.42
N ASN A 140 -25.74 -13.26 5.71
CA ASN A 140 -26.40 -13.04 4.43
C ASN A 140 -27.55 -12.02 4.55
N GLU A 141 -28.42 -12.16 5.57
CA GLU A 141 -29.50 -11.20 5.84
C GLU A 141 -28.97 -9.80 6.19
N THR A 142 -27.83 -9.71 6.87
CA THR A 142 -27.20 -8.43 7.22
C THR A 142 -26.63 -7.75 5.97
N ASP A 143 -26.03 -8.51 5.06
CA ASP A 143 -25.45 -8.01 3.81
C ASP A 143 -26.52 -7.47 2.83
N GLU A 144 -27.75 -7.99 2.89
CA GLU A 144 -28.89 -7.44 2.15
C GLU A 144 -29.27 -6.01 2.58
N ALA A 145 -28.86 -5.58 3.78
CA ALA A 145 -29.11 -4.24 4.31
C ALA A 145 -30.56 -3.77 4.16
N ALA A 146 -31.53 -4.60 4.58
CA ALA A 146 -32.96 -4.38 4.36
C ALA A 146 -33.52 -3.07 4.94
N ASP A 147 -32.87 -2.49 5.96
CA ASP A 147 -33.21 -1.20 6.56
C ASP A 147 -32.46 0.00 5.93
N GLY A 148 -31.65 -0.26 4.90
CA GLY A 148 -30.79 0.71 4.22
C GLY A 148 -29.49 1.01 4.96
N ILE A 149 -29.16 0.27 6.03
CA ILE A 149 -27.94 0.46 6.81
C ILE A 149 -27.06 -0.80 6.71
N GLN A 150 -25.83 -0.61 6.26
CA GLN A 150 -24.82 -1.67 6.21
C GLN A 150 -24.08 -1.71 7.55
N TYR A 151 -24.25 -2.81 8.27
CA TYR A 151 -23.52 -3.11 9.50
C TYR A 151 -22.34 -4.03 9.21
N ASN A 152 -21.28 -3.90 10.00
CA ASN A 152 -20.11 -4.75 9.87
C ASN A 152 -20.13 -5.82 10.98
N TYR A 153 -20.16 -7.10 10.60
CA TYR A 153 -20.13 -8.21 11.56
C TYR A 153 -18.70 -8.72 11.86
N SER A 154 -17.67 -8.24 11.17
CA SER A 154 -16.28 -8.68 11.34
C SER A 154 -15.65 -8.35 12.70
N ASN A 155 -16.31 -7.51 13.50
CA ASN A 155 -15.92 -7.27 14.90
C ASN A 155 -16.33 -8.41 15.84
N TRP A 156 -17.16 -9.35 15.38
CA TRP A 156 -17.51 -10.52 16.17
C TRP A 156 -16.30 -11.44 16.32
N GLU A 157 -16.07 -11.95 17.54
CA GLU A 157 -14.78 -12.58 17.90
C GLU A 157 -14.45 -13.81 17.05
N HIS A 158 -15.47 -14.56 16.62
CA HIS A 158 -15.34 -15.79 15.84
C HIS A 158 -15.59 -15.58 14.33
N TRP A 159 -15.66 -14.33 13.86
CA TRP A 159 -15.91 -14.04 12.44
C TRP A 159 -14.93 -14.74 11.50
N GLY A 160 -13.65 -14.84 11.89
CA GLY A 160 -12.62 -15.48 11.07
C GLY A 160 -12.91 -16.96 10.78
N LEU A 161 -13.61 -17.66 11.68
CA LEU A 161 -14.02 -19.05 11.47
C LEU A 161 -15.03 -19.18 10.32
N MET A 162 -15.93 -18.20 10.18
CA MET A 162 -16.99 -18.24 9.17
C MET A 162 -16.46 -18.09 7.73
N ALA A 163 -15.23 -17.61 7.55
CA ALA A 163 -14.55 -17.62 6.25
C ALA A 163 -14.36 -19.04 5.67
N PHE A 164 -14.42 -20.07 6.52
CA PHE A 164 -14.29 -21.47 6.12
C PHE A 164 -15.63 -22.20 6.01
N TYR A 165 -16.66 -21.75 6.73
CA TYR A 165 -17.94 -22.44 6.81
C TYR A 165 -18.71 -22.43 5.48
N ASP A 166 -18.85 -21.26 4.84
CA ASP A 166 -19.61 -21.13 3.60
C ASP A 166 -18.95 -21.92 2.44
N PRO A 167 -17.63 -21.80 2.19
CA PRO A 167 -16.91 -22.66 1.25
C PRO A 167 -17.05 -24.15 1.54
N TRP A 168 -16.93 -24.56 2.81
CA TRP A 168 -17.09 -25.95 3.22
C TRP A 168 -18.50 -26.46 2.93
N ARG A 169 -19.53 -25.68 3.27
CA ARG A 169 -20.94 -26.04 3.02
C ARG A 169 -21.18 -26.28 1.54
N GLU A 170 -20.73 -25.39 0.66
CA GLU A 170 -20.87 -25.53 -0.79
C GLU A 170 -20.22 -26.83 -1.30
N CYS A 171 -19.02 -27.15 -0.82
CA CYS A 171 -18.34 -28.41 -1.13
C CYS A 171 -19.16 -29.62 -0.68
N MET A 172 -19.64 -29.63 0.57
CA MET A 172 -20.41 -30.75 1.13
C MET A 172 -21.76 -30.93 0.45
N ASP A 173 -22.44 -29.83 0.11
CA ASP A 173 -23.72 -29.85 -0.59
C ASP A 173 -23.58 -30.44 -2.00
N LEU A 174 -22.56 -30.03 -2.75
CA LEU A 174 -22.25 -30.62 -4.05
C LEU A 174 -21.86 -32.10 -3.90
N TRP A 175 -21.02 -32.45 -2.92
CA TRP A 175 -20.62 -33.84 -2.67
C TRP A 175 -21.82 -34.74 -2.40
N ASN A 176 -22.75 -34.27 -1.58
CA ASN A 176 -23.99 -34.98 -1.28
C ASN A 176 -24.88 -35.13 -2.51
N ARG A 177 -25.00 -34.10 -3.36
CA ARG A 177 -25.76 -34.19 -4.62
C ARG A 177 -25.14 -35.22 -5.57
N VAL A 178 -23.82 -35.19 -5.75
CA VAL A 178 -23.07 -36.14 -6.60
C VAL A 178 -23.28 -37.58 -6.12
N LYS A 179 -23.14 -37.84 -4.81
CA LYS A 179 -23.34 -39.18 -4.23
C LYS A 179 -24.75 -39.74 -4.41
N ASN A 180 -25.76 -38.87 -4.41
CA ASN A 180 -27.16 -39.26 -4.49
C ASN A 180 -27.73 -39.18 -5.92
N GLY A 181 -26.92 -38.85 -6.92
CA GLY A 181 -27.35 -38.72 -8.31
C GLY A 181 -28.30 -37.53 -8.55
N GLY A 182 -28.11 -36.44 -7.79
CA GLY A 182 -28.83 -35.19 -7.98
C GLY A 182 -28.39 -34.45 -9.24
N GLU A 183 -29.22 -33.51 -9.70
CA GLU A 183 -28.84 -32.60 -10.79
C GLU A 183 -27.67 -31.71 -10.35
N THR A 184 -26.70 -31.55 -11.23
CA THR A 184 -25.50 -30.72 -11.02
C THR A 184 -25.16 -29.97 -12.31
N TYR A 185 -24.40 -28.90 -12.17
CA TYR A 185 -23.98 -28.04 -13.27
C TYR A 185 -22.46 -27.84 -13.22
N SER A 186 -21.83 -27.71 -14.39
CA SER A 186 -20.38 -27.53 -14.52
C SER A 186 -19.82 -26.39 -13.65
N TYR A 187 -20.55 -25.27 -13.52
CA TYR A 187 -20.10 -24.14 -12.71
C TYR A 187 -20.03 -24.45 -11.20
N GLU A 188 -20.83 -25.42 -10.71
CA GLU A 188 -20.80 -25.84 -9.31
C GLU A 188 -19.49 -26.57 -9.00
N PHE A 189 -19.03 -27.43 -9.92
CA PHE A 189 -17.71 -28.06 -9.81
C PHE A 189 -16.57 -27.04 -9.92
N GLN A 190 -16.71 -26.04 -10.76
CA GLN A 190 -15.73 -24.95 -10.84
C GLN A 190 -15.61 -24.18 -9.53
N SER A 191 -16.74 -23.75 -8.97
CA SER A 191 -16.79 -23.00 -7.70
C SER A 191 -16.29 -23.86 -6.54
N ALA A 192 -16.84 -25.07 -6.38
CA ALA A 192 -16.50 -25.92 -5.24
C ALA A 192 -15.02 -26.34 -5.23
N LEU A 193 -14.40 -26.58 -6.40
CA LEU A 193 -12.95 -26.83 -6.44
C LEU A 193 -12.16 -25.60 -6.00
N TYR A 194 -12.55 -24.41 -6.48
CA TYR A 194 -11.90 -23.17 -6.07
C TYR A 194 -12.03 -22.93 -4.56
N ASP A 195 -13.23 -23.10 -4.02
CA ASP A 195 -13.55 -22.94 -2.61
C ASP A 195 -12.74 -23.89 -1.74
N ALA A 196 -12.71 -25.20 -2.07
CA ALA A 196 -11.91 -26.18 -1.34
C ALA A 196 -10.40 -25.87 -1.35
N LEU A 197 -9.84 -25.50 -2.51
CA LEU A 197 -8.41 -25.20 -2.63
C LEU A 197 -8.01 -23.92 -1.88
N THR A 198 -8.88 -22.90 -1.89
CA THR A 198 -8.62 -21.63 -1.21
C THR A 198 -8.70 -21.77 0.31
N MET A 199 -9.61 -22.58 0.86
CA MET A 199 -9.68 -22.80 2.31
C MET A 199 -8.33 -23.21 2.92
N SER A 200 -7.65 -24.19 2.32
CA SER A 200 -6.33 -24.63 2.79
C SER A 200 -5.20 -23.66 2.44
N TYR A 201 -5.30 -22.95 1.31
CA TYR A 201 -4.29 -22.00 0.86
C TYR A 201 -4.30 -20.70 1.68
N ASP A 202 -5.47 -20.15 1.95
CA ASP A 202 -5.70 -18.88 2.66
C ASP A 202 -5.83 -19.07 4.18
N ARG A 203 -5.64 -20.29 4.70
CA ARG A 203 -5.81 -20.63 6.12
C ARG A 203 -5.09 -19.68 7.09
N ALA A 204 -3.93 -19.17 6.71
CA ALA A 204 -3.13 -18.24 7.51
C ALA A 204 -3.59 -16.77 7.39
N LEU A 205 -4.40 -16.42 6.39
CA LEU A 205 -4.93 -15.06 6.19
C LEU A 205 -6.10 -14.74 7.12
N PHE A 206 -6.81 -15.76 7.61
CA PHE A 206 -7.95 -15.61 8.50
C PHE A 206 -7.53 -15.85 9.94
N PRO A 207 -7.40 -14.80 10.78
CA PRO A 207 -7.08 -14.96 12.18
C PRO A 207 -8.25 -15.64 12.91
N LEU A 208 -7.94 -16.71 13.63
CA LEU A 208 -8.88 -17.47 14.44
C LEU A 208 -8.71 -17.12 15.92
N LYS A 209 -9.83 -17.12 16.66
CA LYS A 209 -9.84 -16.62 18.05
C LYS A 209 -9.01 -17.48 18.99
N ASP A 210 -9.23 -18.79 18.93
CA ASP A 210 -8.71 -19.76 19.88
C ASP A 210 -8.50 -21.14 19.24
N GLU A 211 -8.15 -22.12 20.07
CA GLU A 211 -7.91 -23.50 19.65
C GLU A 211 -9.19 -24.18 19.12
N LYS A 212 -10.37 -23.87 19.67
CA LYS A 212 -11.65 -24.42 19.19
C LYS A 212 -11.91 -23.99 17.76
N ASP A 213 -11.71 -22.70 17.45
CA ASP A 213 -11.82 -22.21 16.08
C ASP A 213 -10.81 -22.89 15.15
N CYS A 214 -9.57 -23.07 15.61
CA CYS A 214 -8.53 -23.72 14.80
C CYS A 214 -8.88 -25.17 14.48
N GLU A 215 -9.28 -25.95 15.47
CA GLU A 215 -9.69 -27.35 15.29
C GLU A 215 -10.89 -27.46 14.34
N GLN A 216 -11.88 -26.58 14.48
CA GLN A 216 -13.07 -26.60 13.63
C GLN A 216 -12.74 -26.22 12.17
N ALA A 217 -11.94 -25.18 11.95
CA ALA A 217 -11.50 -24.79 10.62
C ALA A 217 -10.68 -25.90 9.94
N ASP A 218 -9.77 -26.52 10.68
CA ASP A 218 -8.93 -27.61 10.17
C ASP A 218 -9.75 -28.87 9.85
N ALA A 219 -10.81 -29.14 10.62
CA ALA A 219 -11.76 -30.22 10.33
C ALA A 219 -12.52 -29.97 9.02
N TRP A 220 -13.03 -28.76 8.80
CA TRP A 220 -13.70 -28.40 7.55
C TRP A 220 -12.76 -28.42 6.34
N ILE A 221 -11.51 -28.00 6.51
CA ILE A 221 -10.48 -28.12 5.48
C ILE A 221 -10.22 -29.59 5.14
N ALA A 222 -10.12 -30.46 6.14
CA ALA A 222 -9.91 -31.89 5.92
C ALA A 222 -11.09 -32.54 5.15
N ASP A 223 -12.32 -32.15 5.46
CA ASP A 223 -13.50 -32.58 4.72
C ASP A 223 -13.47 -32.09 3.26
N ALA A 224 -13.10 -30.82 3.03
CA ALA A 224 -12.96 -30.24 1.70
C ALA A 224 -11.84 -30.93 0.88
N ASP A 225 -10.71 -31.26 1.51
CA ASP A 225 -9.63 -32.01 0.86
C ASP A 225 -10.08 -33.44 0.49
N ALA A 226 -10.88 -34.09 1.33
CA ALA A 226 -11.46 -35.40 1.03
C ALA A 226 -12.48 -35.33 -0.11
N PHE A 227 -13.30 -34.28 -0.14
CA PHE A 227 -14.20 -33.98 -1.25
C PHE A 227 -13.42 -33.82 -2.56
N VAL A 228 -12.33 -33.05 -2.58
CA VAL A 228 -11.51 -32.83 -3.77
C VAL A 228 -10.97 -34.17 -4.31
N LYS A 229 -10.42 -34.99 -3.42
CA LYS A 229 -9.88 -36.32 -3.75
C LYS A 229 -10.93 -37.25 -4.33
N GLU A 230 -12.14 -37.26 -3.76
CA GLU A 230 -13.20 -38.19 -4.19
C GLU A 230 -13.94 -37.71 -5.44
N VAL A 231 -14.33 -36.44 -5.50
CA VAL A 231 -15.18 -35.90 -6.57
C VAL A 231 -14.37 -35.57 -7.82
N TYR A 232 -13.12 -35.11 -7.67
CA TYR A 232 -12.26 -34.76 -8.80
C TYR A 232 -11.21 -35.84 -9.09
N ASP A 233 -11.15 -36.94 -8.32
CA ASP A 233 -10.15 -38.01 -8.49
C ASP A 233 -8.71 -37.47 -8.55
N MET A 234 -8.44 -36.43 -7.75
CA MET A 234 -7.14 -35.75 -7.69
C MET A 234 -6.30 -36.34 -6.56
N ASP A 235 -5.03 -36.62 -6.84
CA ASP A 235 -4.06 -36.95 -5.79
C ASP A 235 -3.45 -35.69 -5.15
N GLU A 236 -2.71 -35.87 -4.06
CA GLU A 236 -2.10 -34.76 -3.34
C GLU A 236 -1.11 -33.97 -4.23
N GLN A 237 -0.35 -34.66 -5.09
CA GLN A 237 0.62 -33.97 -5.94
C GLN A 237 -0.09 -33.10 -6.99
N GLU A 238 -1.16 -33.62 -7.59
CA GLU A 238 -1.98 -32.88 -8.55
C GLU A 238 -2.63 -31.64 -7.92
N ILE A 239 -3.13 -31.77 -6.69
CA ILE A 239 -3.66 -30.64 -5.91
C ILE A 239 -2.59 -29.55 -5.71
N GLN A 240 -1.38 -29.94 -5.30
CA GLN A 240 -0.29 -28.98 -5.08
C GLN A 240 0.19 -28.35 -6.40
N ASP A 241 0.27 -29.12 -7.48
CA ASP A 241 0.66 -28.62 -8.81
C ASP A 241 -0.38 -27.62 -9.35
N LEU A 242 -1.67 -27.90 -9.15
CA LEU A 242 -2.74 -26.98 -9.54
C LEU A 242 -2.68 -25.68 -8.72
N LYS A 243 -2.49 -25.77 -7.40
CA LYS A 243 -2.31 -24.59 -6.53
C LYS A 243 -1.11 -23.74 -6.99
N ALA A 244 0.04 -24.38 -7.25
CA ALA A 244 1.23 -23.69 -7.73
C ALA A 244 1.03 -23.02 -9.11
N LYS A 245 0.28 -23.66 -10.01
CA LYS A 245 -0.08 -23.09 -11.32
C LYS A 245 -1.07 -21.93 -11.21
N ALA A 246 -1.99 -22.01 -10.26
CA ALA A 246 -3.02 -21.00 -10.04
C ALA A 246 -2.54 -19.81 -9.20
N GLU A 247 -1.46 -19.96 -8.42
CA GLU A 247 -0.91 -18.89 -7.59
C GLU A 247 -0.55 -17.67 -8.42
N LYS A 248 -1.12 -16.54 -8.03
CA LYS A 248 -0.81 -15.24 -8.59
C LYS A 248 -1.04 -14.15 -7.55
N ASP A 249 0.00 -13.35 -7.32
CA ASP A 249 -0.05 -12.19 -6.43
C ASP A 249 -0.48 -12.56 -4.99
N GLY A 250 -0.16 -13.78 -4.53
CA GLY A 250 -0.50 -14.27 -3.20
C GLY A 250 -1.90 -14.84 -3.04
N PHE A 251 -2.65 -15.03 -4.14
CA PHE A 251 -3.98 -15.66 -4.15
C PHE A 251 -4.06 -16.73 -5.25
N LEU A 252 -5.03 -17.64 -5.14
CA LEU A 252 -5.33 -18.57 -6.22
C LEU A 252 -6.21 -17.88 -7.28
N ASN A 253 -5.80 -17.94 -8.54
CA ASN A 253 -6.56 -17.39 -9.65
C ASN A 253 -7.69 -18.34 -10.06
N TYR A 254 -8.93 -17.97 -9.74
CA TYR A 254 -10.13 -18.77 -10.05
C TYR A 254 -10.21 -19.21 -11.52
N LYS A 255 -9.74 -18.38 -12.48
CA LYS A 255 -9.81 -18.71 -13.91
C LYS A 255 -8.97 -19.95 -14.26
N VAL A 256 -7.83 -20.12 -13.61
CA VAL A 256 -6.94 -21.27 -13.84
C VAL A 256 -7.61 -22.55 -13.33
N ILE A 257 -8.27 -22.48 -12.18
CA ILE A 257 -8.97 -23.61 -11.55
C ILE A 257 -10.24 -23.96 -12.35
N TYR A 258 -11.00 -22.96 -12.78
CA TYR A 258 -12.21 -23.16 -13.59
C TYR A 258 -11.87 -23.81 -14.93
N GLN A 259 -10.80 -23.35 -15.58
CA GLN A 259 -10.29 -23.95 -16.81
C GLN A 259 -9.79 -25.39 -16.58
N TYR A 260 -9.18 -25.69 -15.43
CA TYR A 260 -8.79 -27.06 -15.10
C TYR A 260 -10.01 -28.00 -15.05
N VAL A 261 -11.12 -27.57 -14.42
CA VAL A 261 -12.36 -28.35 -14.41
C VAL A 261 -12.92 -28.56 -15.82
N GLU A 262 -12.94 -27.52 -16.65
CA GLU A 262 -13.40 -27.63 -18.05
C GLU A 262 -12.56 -28.62 -18.88
N GLU A 263 -11.24 -28.60 -18.71
CA GLU A 263 -10.30 -29.41 -19.51
C GLU A 263 -10.24 -30.87 -19.06
N ASN A 264 -10.40 -31.14 -17.75
CA ASN A 264 -10.14 -32.45 -17.17
C ASN A 264 -11.41 -33.18 -16.73
N LYS A 265 -12.53 -32.46 -16.62
CA LYS A 265 -13.78 -32.96 -16.04
C LYS A 265 -15.00 -32.55 -16.89
N SER A 266 -14.84 -32.40 -18.20
CA SER A 266 -15.90 -32.00 -19.16
C SER A 266 -17.11 -32.95 -19.23
N GLU A 267 -17.04 -34.11 -18.59
CA GLU A 267 -18.12 -35.11 -18.51
C GLU A 267 -18.84 -35.12 -17.14
N MET A 268 -18.44 -34.26 -16.20
CA MET A 268 -19.12 -33.99 -14.92
C MET A 268 -20.12 -32.83 -15.06
#